data_AF-A0A858RG13-F1
#
_entry.id   AF-A0A858RG13-F1
#
_cell.length_a   1.000
_cell.length_b   1.000
_cell.length_c   1.000
_cell.angle_alpha   90.00
_cell.angle_beta   90.00
_cell.angle_gamma   90.00
#
_symmetry.space_group_name_H-M   'P 1'
#
loop_
_entity.id
_entity.type
_entity.pdbx_description
1 polymer ?
#
loop_
_entity_poly.entity_id
_entity_poly.type
_entity_poly.pdbx_seq_one_letter_code
_entity_poly.pdbx_strand_id
1 'polypeptide(L)'
;MSQDEIHAVATKTTPADVQVPNTMAGLITWAVGKFGGAAIIAIALSYGIIRVYTDMQVQTERQLADQKATNLQVMEMVRSQTLVQAELANALRDLAKQVEATSRH
;
A
#
# COMPACT_ATOMS: atom_id res chain seq x y z
N MET A 1 -6.17 16.05 15.06
CA MET A 1 -6.72 16.93 16.10
C MET A 1 -6.49 16.26 17.45
N SER A 2 -5.85 16.96 18.37
CA SER A 2 -5.63 16.48 19.73
C SER A 2 -6.89 16.66 20.60
N GLN A 3 -6.95 15.95 21.73
CA GLN A 3 -8.08 16.06 22.68
C GLN A 3 -8.30 17.48 23.18
N ASP A 4 -7.21 18.19 23.47
CA ASP A 4 -7.26 19.56 23.98
C ASP A 4 -7.78 20.54 22.92
N GLU A 5 -7.43 20.33 21.64
CA GLU A 5 -7.99 21.10 20.52
C GLU A 5 -9.50 20.89 20.38
N ILE A 6 -9.98 19.65 20.51
CA ILE A 6 -11.42 19.33 20.46
C ILE A 6 -12.15 19.99 21.63
N HIS A 7 -11.61 19.89 22.85
CA HIS A 7 -12.21 20.48 24.04
C HIS A 7 -12.29 22.00 23.97
N ALA A 8 -11.23 22.67 23.49
CA ALA A 8 -11.20 24.12 23.33
C ALA A 8 -12.26 24.62 22.32
N VAL A 9 -12.39 23.94 21.18
CA VAL A 9 -13.40 24.27 20.16
C VAL A 9 -14.82 24.01 20.67
N ALA A 10 -15.02 22.88 21.38
CA ALA A 10 -16.31 22.55 21.97
C ALA A 10 -16.71 23.58 23.04
N THR A 11 -15.79 24.00 23.90
CA THR A 11 -16.04 25.02 24.94
C THR A 11 -16.39 26.38 24.33
N LYS A 12 -15.69 26.79 23.26
CA LYS A 12 -15.95 28.07 22.57
C LYS A 12 -17.32 28.14 21.90
N THR A 13 -17.86 26.99 21.47
CA THR A 13 -19.13 26.89 20.72
C THR A 13 -20.32 26.53 21.61
N THR A 14 -20.14 26.55 22.92
CA THR A 14 -21.13 26.08 23.90
C THR A 14 -21.38 27.17 24.95
N PRO A 15 -22.64 27.45 25.32
CA PRO A 15 -22.95 28.41 26.36
C PRO A 15 -22.21 28.08 27.67
N ALA A 16 -21.82 29.10 28.43
CA ALA A 16 -21.05 28.94 29.68
C ALA A 16 -21.76 28.07 30.74
N ASP A 17 -23.08 27.96 30.62
CA ASP A 17 -23.96 27.22 31.52
C ASP A 17 -23.90 25.69 31.30
N VAL A 18 -23.32 25.25 30.17
CA VAL A 18 -23.23 23.84 29.80
C VAL A 18 -21.79 23.36 29.93
N GLN A 19 -21.59 22.38 30.81
CA GLN A 19 -20.27 21.83 31.08
C GLN A 19 -19.80 20.91 29.94
N VAL A 20 -18.68 21.25 29.31
CA VAL A 20 -18.05 20.44 28.26
C VAL A 20 -17.03 19.47 28.90
N PRO A 21 -17.23 18.15 28.79
CA PRO A 21 -16.31 17.17 29.37
C PRO A 21 -14.92 17.27 28.74
N ASN A 22 -13.86 17.10 29.52
CA ASN A 22 -12.48 17.16 29.02
C ASN A 22 -11.93 15.79 28.58
N THR A 23 -12.68 14.70 28.73
CA THR A 23 -12.27 13.36 28.31
C THR A 23 -12.85 13.01 26.94
N MET A 24 -12.16 12.17 26.17
CA MET A 24 -12.58 11.87 24.81
C MET A 24 -13.91 11.09 24.74
N ALA A 25 -14.14 10.16 25.68
CA ALA A 25 -15.44 9.50 25.83
C ALA A 25 -16.56 10.49 26.22
N GLY A 26 -16.25 11.46 27.09
CA GLY A 26 -17.19 12.51 27.48
C GLY A 26 -17.53 13.44 26.33
N LEU A 27 -16.55 13.82 25.50
CA LEU A 27 -16.76 14.66 24.32
C LEU A 27 -17.63 13.99 23.27
N ILE A 28 -17.48 12.68 23.04
CA ILE A 28 -18.36 11.91 22.15
C ILE A 28 -19.79 11.90 22.70
N THR A 29 -19.96 11.60 23.98
CA THR A 29 -21.29 11.54 24.62
C THR A 29 -21.98 12.92 24.59
N TRP A 30 -21.23 13.98 24.86
CA TRP A 30 -21.68 15.37 24.77
C TRP A 30 -22.06 15.75 23.33
N ALA A 31 -21.24 15.38 22.34
CA ALA A 31 -21.51 15.66 20.93
C ALA A 31 -22.78 14.92 20.44
N VAL A 32 -22.98 13.67 20.86
CA VAL A 32 -24.22 12.92 20.60
C VAL A 32 -25.42 13.60 21.26
N GLY A 33 -25.27 14.11 22.47
CA GLY A 33 -26.33 14.89 23.14
C GLY A 33 -26.67 16.21 22.42
N LYS A 34 -25.66 16.94 21.91
CA LYS A 34 -25.83 18.25 21.26
C LYS A 34 -26.30 18.15 19.81
N PHE A 35 -25.76 17.21 19.04
CA PHE A 35 -26.01 17.05 17.60
C PHE A 35 -26.94 15.87 17.27
N GLY A 36 -27.38 15.11 18.28
CA GLY A 36 -28.24 13.96 18.12
C GLY A 36 -27.57 12.81 17.36
N GLY A 37 -28.41 11.96 16.75
CA GLY A 37 -27.96 10.80 15.98
C GLY A 37 -27.05 11.14 14.78
N ALA A 38 -27.04 12.39 14.31
CA ALA A 38 -26.17 12.83 13.21
C ALA A 38 -24.69 12.69 13.54
N ALA A 39 -24.28 12.91 14.80
CA ALA A 39 -22.89 12.70 15.23
C ALA A 39 -22.49 11.22 15.18
N ILE A 40 -23.41 10.32 15.55
CA ILE A 40 -23.18 8.87 15.48
C ILE A 40 -23.00 8.43 14.02
N ILE A 41 -23.87 8.93 13.12
CA ILE A 41 -23.79 8.63 11.68
C ILE A 41 -22.47 9.14 11.10
N ALA A 42 -22.05 10.36 11.43
CA ALA A 42 -20.78 10.92 10.95
C ALA A 42 -19.57 10.11 11.45
N ILE A 43 -19.55 9.67 12.71
CA ILE A 43 -18.48 8.82 13.25
C ILE A 43 -18.47 7.46 12.56
N ALA A 44 -19.63 6.83 12.38
CA ALA A 44 -19.74 5.52 11.73
C ALA A 44 -19.25 5.58 10.27
N LEU A 45 -19.64 6.62 9.52
CA LEU A 45 -19.15 6.85 8.16
C LEU A 45 -17.65 7.10 8.12
N SER A 46 -17.13 7.93 9.02
CA SER A 46 -15.69 8.22 9.12
C SER A 46 -14.88 6.97 9.43
N TYR A 47 -15.37 6.13 10.35
CA TYR A 47 -14.74 4.86 10.68
C TYR A 47 -14.71 3.90 9.48
N GLY A 48 -15.81 3.80 8.73
CA GLY A 48 -15.88 3.00 7.51
C GLY A 48 -14.89 3.46 6.44
N ILE A 49 -14.79 4.78 6.21
CA ILE A 49 -13.85 5.37 5.24
C ILE A 49 -12.40 5.07 5.63
N ILE A 50 -12.03 5.25 6.90
CA ILE A 50 -10.68 4.95 7.40
C ILE A 50 -10.35 3.48 7.17
N ARG A 51 -11.26 2.56 7.54
CA ARG A 51 -11.09 1.11 7.34
C ARG A 51 -10.85 0.74 5.88
N VAL A 52 -11.67 1.26 4.96
CA VAL A 52 -11.53 0.99 3.53
C VAL A 52 -10.20 1.52 3.00
N TYR A 53 -9.80 2.72 3.42
CA TYR A 53 -8.53 3.31 2.99
C TYR A 53 -7.33 2.50 3.48
N THR A 54 -7.32 2.08 4.74
CA THR A 54 -6.26 1.23 5.29
C THR A 54 -6.21 -0.13 4.58
N ASP A 55 -7.35 -0.74 4.30
CA ASP A 55 -7.39 -2.02 3.60
C ASP A 55 -6.88 -1.90 2.15
N MET A 56 -7.24 -0.82 1.45
CA MET A 56 -6.70 -0.53 0.12
C MET A 56 -5.19 -0.31 0.11
N GLN A 57 -4.63 0.37 1.12
CA GLN A 57 -3.18 0.53 1.25
C GLN A 57 -2.49 -0.83 1.43
N VAL A 58 -3.01 -1.68 2.33
CA VAL A 58 -2.45 -3.02 2.56
C VAL A 58 -2.51 -3.88 1.29
N GLN A 59 -3.60 -3.80 0.52
CA GLN A 59 -3.68 -4.53 -0.76
C GLN A 59 -2.69 -3.99 -1.80
N THR A 60 -2.52 -2.68 -1.88
CA THR A 60 -1.59 -2.03 -2.80
C THR A 60 -0.15 -2.45 -2.49
N GLU A 61 0.23 -2.47 -1.22
CA GLU A 61 1.57 -2.90 -0.79
C GLU A 61 1.85 -4.37 -1.13
N ARG A 62 0.85 -5.25 -0.94
CA ARG A 62 0.96 -6.67 -1.32
C ARG A 62 1.12 -6.85 -2.82
N GLN A 63 0.32 -6.15 -3.63
CA GLN A 63 0.44 -6.21 -5.10
C GLN A 63 1.82 -5.72 -5.57
N LEU A 64 2.34 -4.66 -4.95
CA LEU A 64 3.67 -4.15 -5.29
C LEU A 64 4.78 -5.15 -4.94
N ALA A 65 4.64 -5.87 -3.82
CA ALA A 65 5.58 -6.90 -3.41
C ALA A 65 5.56 -8.10 -4.38
N ASP A 66 4.38 -8.58 -4.75
CA ASP A 66 4.20 -9.69 -5.69
C ASP A 66 4.72 -9.33 -7.09
N GLN A 67 4.44 -8.11 -7.57
CA GLN A 67 4.98 -7.64 -8.85
C GLN A 67 6.51 -7.54 -8.83
N LYS A 68 7.11 -7.08 -7.73
CA LYS A 68 8.57 -7.03 -7.59
C LYS A 68 9.18 -8.44 -7.61
N ALA A 69 8.59 -9.39 -6.88
CA ALA A 69 9.04 -10.78 -6.86
C ALA A 69 8.95 -11.41 -8.26
N THR A 70 7.83 -11.18 -8.96
CA THR A 70 7.62 -11.67 -10.34
C THR A 70 8.63 -11.06 -11.30
N ASN A 71 8.85 -9.75 -11.24
CA ASN A 71 9.81 -9.07 -12.11
C ASN A 71 11.25 -9.56 -11.90
N LEU A 72 11.64 -9.84 -10.65
CA LEU A 72 12.95 -10.41 -10.35
C LEU A 72 13.10 -11.82 -10.94
N GLN A 73 12.10 -12.68 -10.78
CA GLN A 73 12.10 -14.02 -11.39
C GLN A 73 12.19 -13.96 -12.92
N VAL A 74 11.44 -13.06 -13.56
CA VAL A 74 11.49 -12.89 -15.01
C VAL A 74 12.87 -12.42 -15.45
N MET A 75 13.50 -11.47 -14.73
CA MET A 75 14.85 -11.02 -15.05
C MET A 75 15.89 -12.13 -14.90
N GLU A 76 15.81 -12.97 -13.87
CA GLU A 76 16.70 -14.12 -13.70
C GLU A 76 16.51 -15.15 -14.82
N MET A 77 15.26 -15.42 -15.19
CA MET A 77 14.95 -16.33 -16.30
C MET A 77 15.53 -15.79 -17.62
N VAL A 78 15.30 -14.50 -17.93
CA VAL A 78 15.86 -13.88 -19.13
C VAL A 78 17.39 -13.92 -19.11
N ARG A 79 18.03 -13.67 -17.97
CA ARG A 79 19.49 -13.77 -17.81
C ARG A 79 20.01 -15.19 -18.05
N SER A 80 19.32 -16.21 -17.57
CA SER A 80 19.70 -17.60 -17.86
C SER A 80 19.58 -17.93 -19.35
N GLN A 81 18.52 -17.46 -20.01
CA GLN A 81 18.32 -17.69 -21.44
C GLN A 81 19.39 -17.00 -22.29
N THR A 82 19.81 -15.78 -21.94
CA THR A 82 20.88 -15.08 -22.68
C THR A 82 22.24 -15.76 -22.53
N LEU A 83 22.55 -16.32 -21.35
CA LEU A 83 23.75 -17.15 -21.16
C LEU A 83 23.70 -18.41 -22.02
N VAL A 84 22.58 -19.13 -22.01
CA VAL A 84 22.39 -20.33 -22.83
C VAL A 84 22.49 -20.00 -24.33
N GLN A 85 21.93 -18.87 -24.78
CA GLN A 85 22.05 -18.42 -26.17
C GLN A 85 23.50 -18.07 -26.54
N ALA A 86 24.26 -17.46 -25.64
CA ALA A 86 25.67 -17.15 -25.87
C ALA A 86 26.52 -18.42 -25.98
N GLU A 87 26.28 -19.41 -25.13
CA GLU A 87 26.94 -20.72 -25.19
C GLU A 87 26.59 -21.45 -26.50
N LEU A 88 25.31 -21.47 -26.88
CA LEU A 88 24.86 -22.07 -28.14
C LEU A 88 25.51 -21.39 -29.36
N ALA A 89 25.59 -20.06 -29.36
CA ALA A 89 26.23 -19.30 -30.44
C ALA A 89 27.73 -19.61 -30.56
N ASN A 90 28.42 -19.80 -29.44
CA ASN A 90 29.83 -20.19 -29.43
C ASN A 90 30.02 -21.64 -29.93
N ALA A 91 29.18 -22.58 -29.49
CA ALA A 91 29.21 -23.97 -29.96
C ALA A 91 28.97 -24.09 -31.48
N LEU A 92 28.00 -23.33 -32.02
CA LEU A 92 27.75 -23.27 -33.46
C LEU A 92 28.95 -22.72 -34.23
N ARG A 93 29.63 -21.69 -33.69
CA ARG A 93 30.82 -21.12 -34.31
C ARG A 93 31.99 -22.12 -34.35
N ASP A 94 32.21 -22.86 -33.27
CA ASP A 94 33.28 -23.86 -33.22
C ASP A 94 32.99 -25.05 -34.13
N LEU A 95 31.73 -25.47 -34.24
CA LEU A 95 31.31 -26.52 -35.16
C LEU A 95 31.49 -26.08 -36.63
N ALA A 96 31.16 -24.83 -36.95
CA ALA A 96 31.41 -24.26 -38.27
C ALA A 96 32.90 -24.26 -38.64
N LYS A 97 33.78 -23.89 -37.70
CA LYS A 97 35.24 -23.96 -37.90
C LYS A 97 35.74 -25.38 -38.11
N GLN A 98 35.21 -26.36 -37.36
CA GLN A 98 35.59 -27.77 -37.53
C GLN A 98 35.19 -28.29 -38.91
N VAL A 99 33.97 -28.01 -39.36
CA VAL A 99 33.50 -28.39 -40.70
C VAL A 99 34.39 -27.78 -41.78
N GLU A 100 34.75 -26.50 -41.64
CA GLU A 100 35.64 -25.83 -42.61
C GLU A 100 37.04 -26.46 -42.62
N ALA A 101 37.60 -26.80 -41.45
CA ALA A 101 38.88 -27.49 -41.35
C ALA A 101 38.85 -28.91 -41.95
N THR A 102 37.77 -29.65 -41.75
CA THR A 102 37.58 -30.99 -42.36
C THR A 102 37.37 -30.91 -43.87
N SER A 103 36.75 -29.85 -44.40
CA SER A 103 36.52 -29.70 -45.85
C SER A 103 37.77 -29.38 -46.67
N ARG A 104 38.86 -28.95 -46.03
CA ARG A 104 40.13 -28.60 -46.69
C ARG A 104 41.14 -29.76 -46.74
N HIS A 105 40.80 -30.90 -46.12
CA HIS A 105 41.55 -32.16 -46.18
C HIS A 105 40.87 -33.13 -47.14
#